data_AF-A0A1I3II39-F1
#
_entry.id   AF-A0A1I3II39-F1
#
_cell.length_a   1.000
_cell.length_b   1.000
_cell.length_c   1.000
_cell.angle_alpha   90.00
_cell.angle_beta   90.00
_cell.angle_gamma   90.00
#
_symmetry.space_group_name_H-M   'P 1'
#
loop_
_entity.id
_entity.type
_entity.pdbx_description
1 polymer ?
#
loop_
_entity_poly.entity_id
_entity_poly.type
_entity_poly.pdbx_seq_one_letter_code
_entity_poly.pdbx_strand_id
1 'polypeptide(L)'
;MRNAALITLLISAITFTAFGQEHRVHRQSKSAEEIAKTRTDQLTESLGLNEKQQKEVYALNLERAEKIKTARKDRLARGEAMRDEMKADRERLNSILTEEQREMLKQQQADRAAKFKARQEGRKDGRFRDGKSRNRMK
;
A
#
# COMPACT_ATOMS: atom_id res chain seq x y z
N MET A 1 37.79 -19.72 -42.37
CA MET A 1 36.52 -20.25 -41.81
C MET A 1 36.77 -20.47 -40.32
N ARG A 2 36.22 -19.78 -39.32
CA ARG A 2 35.17 -18.76 -39.16
C ARG A 2 35.53 -17.97 -37.89
N ASN A 3 35.26 -16.68 -37.88
CA ASN A 3 35.30 -15.82 -36.70
C ASN A 3 34.18 -16.22 -35.72
N ALA A 4 34.43 -16.21 -34.41
CA ALA A 4 33.48 -15.85 -33.34
C ALA A 4 34.17 -16.08 -31.98
N ALA A 5 34.70 -15.07 -31.33
CA ALA A 5 34.00 -14.08 -30.50
C ALA A 5 33.89 -14.52 -29.02
N LEU A 6 34.77 -13.91 -28.23
CA LEU A 6 34.56 -13.44 -26.85
C LEU A 6 33.10 -13.46 -26.40
N ILE A 7 32.79 -14.32 -25.42
CA ILE A 7 31.61 -14.17 -24.55
C ILE A 7 32.11 -14.05 -23.12
N THR A 8 32.55 -12.83 -22.83
CA THR A 8 32.24 -12.05 -21.62
C THR A 8 31.83 -12.82 -20.36
N LEU A 9 32.82 -12.99 -19.49
CA LEU A 9 32.78 -12.72 -18.06
C LEU A 9 31.76 -11.63 -17.67
N LEU A 10 30.67 -12.00 -16.97
CA LEU A 10 29.81 -11.12 -16.16
C LEU A 10 28.81 -11.96 -15.34
N ILE A 11 29.31 -12.71 -14.36
CA ILE A 11 28.49 -13.23 -13.25
C ILE A 11 29.05 -12.62 -11.97
N SER A 12 28.83 -11.32 -11.81
CA SER A 12 29.09 -10.61 -10.56
C SER A 12 27.78 -10.05 -10.02
N ALA A 13 27.39 -10.60 -8.87
CA ALA A 13 26.65 -9.94 -7.80
C ALA A 13 25.26 -9.36 -8.14
N ILE A 14 24.23 -10.20 -8.06
CA ILE A 14 22.88 -9.74 -7.67
C ILE A 14 22.28 -10.76 -6.69
N THR A 15 22.76 -10.77 -5.44
CA THR A 15 22.04 -11.41 -4.32
C THR A 15 22.09 -10.52 -3.09
N PHE A 16 21.48 -9.34 -3.17
CA PHE A 16 21.16 -8.53 -1.99
C PHE A 16 19.87 -7.72 -2.23
N THR A 17 18.72 -8.38 -2.33
CA THR A 17 17.41 -7.71 -2.30
C THR A 17 16.38 -8.41 -1.39
N ALA A 18 16.81 -9.04 -0.29
CA ALA A 18 15.90 -9.71 0.65
C ALA A 18 15.51 -8.86 1.90
N PHE A 19 16.19 -7.75 2.20
CA PHE A 19 15.97 -7.00 3.46
C PHE A 19 14.92 -5.87 3.38
N GLY A 20 14.02 -5.89 2.39
CA GLY A 20 13.05 -4.81 2.16
C GLY A 20 11.64 -5.03 2.71
N GLN A 21 11.27 -6.25 3.12
CA GLN A 21 9.87 -6.61 3.40
C GLN A 21 9.51 -6.84 4.88
N GLU A 22 10.48 -6.83 5.80
CA GLU A 22 10.26 -7.36 7.15
C GLU A 22 9.88 -6.33 8.23
N HIS A 23 9.87 -5.03 7.93
CA HIS A 23 9.53 -3.97 8.90
C HIS A 23 8.10 -3.41 8.77
N ARG A 24 7.12 -4.26 8.42
CA ARG A 24 5.70 -3.97 8.72
C ARG A 24 5.24 -4.76 9.94
N VAL A 25 6.12 -4.87 10.94
CA VAL A 25 5.79 -5.45 12.23
C VAL A 25 4.65 -4.63 12.84
N HIS A 26 3.61 -5.33 13.26
CA HIS A 26 2.39 -4.85 13.90
C HIS A 26 2.61 -3.65 14.83
N ARG A 27 2.48 -2.42 14.31
CA ARG A 27 2.22 -1.28 15.19
C ARG A 27 0.82 -1.51 15.76
N GLN A 28 0.72 -1.83 17.04
CA GLN A 28 -0.56 -2.00 17.70
C GLN A 28 -1.43 -0.77 17.41
N SER A 29 -2.64 -1.01 16.92
CA SER A 29 -3.55 0.07 16.61
C SER A 29 -3.93 0.75 17.93
N LYS A 30 -3.56 2.03 18.07
CA LYS A 30 -3.99 2.87 19.20
C LYS A 30 -5.49 2.76 19.44
N SER A 31 -5.90 2.86 20.71
CA SER A 31 -7.31 2.89 21.08
C SER A 31 -8.00 4.16 20.55
N ALA A 32 -9.33 4.19 20.52
CA ALA A 32 -10.05 5.38 20.06
C ALA A 32 -9.87 6.54 21.04
N GLU A 33 -9.81 6.24 22.34
CA GLU A 33 -9.54 7.17 23.43
C GLU A 33 -8.13 7.75 23.33
N GLU A 34 -7.12 6.93 23.07
CA GLU A 34 -5.75 7.40 22.86
C GLU A 34 -5.65 8.32 21.63
N ILE A 35 -6.33 7.96 20.54
CA ILE A 35 -6.41 8.80 19.34
C ILE A 35 -7.12 10.11 19.65
N ALA A 36 -8.24 10.06 20.38
CA ALA A 36 -9.02 11.23 20.74
C ALA A 36 -8.21 12.18 21.62
N LYS A 37 -7.57 11.65 22.65
CA LYS A 37 -6.68 12.40 23.55
C LYS A 37 -5.54 13.04 22.77
N THR A 38 -4.79 12.27 21.97
CA THR A 38 -3.67 12.80 21.17
C THR A 38 -4.11 13.97 20.28
N ARG A 39 -5.29 13.85 19.64
CA ARG A 39 -5.81 14.91 18.77
C ARG A 39 -6.28 16.13 19.53
N THR A 40 -6.91 15.93 20.68
CA THR A 40 -7.31 17.03 21.55
C THR A 40 -6.07 17.76 22.05
N ASP A 41 -5.05 17.05 22.54
CA ASP A 41 -3.80 17.64 23.01
C ASP A 41 -3.14 18.49 21.91
N GLN A 42 -3.06 17.99 20.69
CA GLN A 42 -2.54 18.74 19.53
C GLN A 42 -3.35 20.00 19.21
N LEU A 43 -4.68 19.93 19.31
CA LEU A 43 -5.55 21.09 19.08
C LEU A 43 -5.46 22.10 20.22
N THR A 44 -5.33 21.63 21.45
CA THR A 44 -5.09 22.46 22.63
C THR A 44 -3.78 23.22 22.50
N GLU A 45 -2.70 22.53 22.13
CA GLU A 45 -1.38 23.15 21.96
C GLU A 45 -1.37 24.17 20.81
N SER A 46 -2.00 23.85 19.67
CA SER A 46 -1.99 24.73 18.50
C SER A 46 -2.96 25.91 18.60
N LEU A 47 -4.06 25.79 19.34
CA LEU A 47 -5.13 26.79 19.39
C LEU A 47 -5.31 27.43 20.77
N GLY A 48 -4.60 26.97 21.80
CA GLY A 48 -4.73 27.49 23.16
C GLY A 48 -6.12 27.23 23.78
N LEU A 49 -6.69 26.04 23.56
CA LEU A 49 -8.05 25.71 24.00
C LEU A 49 -8.18 25.76 25.53
N ASN A 50 -9.25 26.37 26.04
CA ASN A 50 -9.58 26.32 27.46
C ASN A 50 -10.24 24.99 27.86
N GLU A 51 -10.37 24.72 29.15
CA GLU A 51 -10.87 23.43 29.67
C GLU A 51 -12.25 23.02 29.12
N LYS A 52 -13.16 23.98 28.94
CA LYS A 52 -14.50 23.70 28.39
C LYS A 52 -14.40 23.27 26.93
N GLN A 53 -13.62 24.00 26.13
CA GLN A 53 -13.38 23.67 24.73
C GLN A 53 -12.66 22.32 24.57
N GLN A 54 -11.68 22.03 25.44
CA GLN A 54 -10.97 20.75 25.43
C GLN A 54 -11.91 19.57 25.63
N LYS A 55 -12.87 19.67 26.56
CA LYS A 55 -13.88 18.62 26.80
C LYS A 55 -14.76 18.39 25.58
N GLU A 56 -15.25 19.46 24.94
CA GLU A 56 -16.08 19.37 23.74
C GLU A 56 -15.30 18.79 22.55
N VAL A 57 -14.05 19.24 22.34
CA VAL A 57 -13.16 18.74 21.29
C VAL A 57 -12.78 17.28 21.52
N TYR A 58 -12.55 16.87 22.77
CA TYR A 58 -12.32 15.47 23.12
C TYR A 58 -13.50 14.58 22.76
N ALA A 59 -14.71 14.96 23.16
CA ALA A 59 -15.92 14.21 22.83
C ALA A 59 -16.08 14.04 21.30
N LEU A 60 -15.89 15.12 20.54
CA LEU A 60 -15.93 15.10 19.08
C LEU A 60 -14.85 14.19 18.47
N ASN A 61 -13.62 14.24 18.99
CA ASN A 61 -12.51 13.43 18.51
C ASN A 61 -12.71 11.94 18.83
N LEU A 62 -13.31 11.62 19.98
CA LEU A 62 -13.65 10.27 20.39
C LEU A 62 -14.71 9.65 19.46
N GLU A 63 -15.79 10.38 19.20
CA GLU A 63 -16.83 9.95 18.27
C GLU A 63 -16.25 9.67 16.87
N ARG A 64 -15.39 10.56 16.37
CA ARG A 64 -14.69 10.38 15.09
C ARG A 64 -13.76 9.17 15.11
N ALA A 65 -13.03 8.95 16.19
CA ALA A 65 -12.11 7.84 16.32
C ALA A 65 -12.84 6.49 16.33
N GLU A 66 -13.96 6.39 17.05
CA GLU A 66 -14.82 5.20 17.06
C GLU A 66 -15.44 4.93 15.69
N LYS A 67 -15.95 5.96 15.00
CA LYS A 67 -16.43 5.83 13.60
C LYS A 67 -15.36 5.25 12.67
N ILE A 68 -14.12 5.74 12.78
CA ILE A 68 -12.99 5.23 11.98
C ILE A 68 -12.66 3.78 12.35
N LYS A 69 -12.69 3.42 13.64
CA LYS A 69 -12.43 2.06 14.13
C LYS A 69 -13.45 1.07 13.57
N THR A 70 -14.73 1.42 13.58
CA THR A 70 -15.79 0.60 12.98
C THR A 70 -15.60 0.46 11.48
N ALA A 71 -15.43 1.57 10.74
CA ALA A 71 -15.22 1.52 9.30
C ALA A 71 -13.96 0.72 8.89
N ARG A 72 -12.92 0.71 9.75
CA ARG A 72 -11.74 -0.14 9.55
C ARG A 72 -12.07 -1.62 9.70
N LYS A 73 -12.83 -2.01 10.72
CA LYS A 73 -13.28 -3.40 10.89
C LYS A 73 -14.08 -3.87 9.69
N ASP A 74 -15.04 -3.08 9.23
CA ASP A 74 -15.86 -3.41 8.06
C ASP A 74 -15.01 -3.58 6.79
N ARG A 75 -14.05 -2.68 6.58
CA ARG A 75 -13.14 -2.78 5.44
C ARG A 75 -12.23 -4.01 5.52
N LEU A 76 -11.78 -4.40 6.71
CA LEU A 76 -10.97 -5.61 6.89
C LEU A 76 -11.80 -6.85 6.55
N ALA A 77 -13.01 -6.96 7.09
CA ALA A 77 -13.91 -8.08 6.80
C ALA A 77 -14.24 -8.18 5.30
N ARG A 78 -14.59 -7.07 4.65
CA ARG A 78 -14.82 -7.04 3.20
C ARG A 78 -13.56 -7.40 2.41
N GLY A 79 -12.39 -6.96 2.87
CA GLY A 79 -11.11 -7.26 2.24
C GLY A 79 -10.72 -8.73 2.34
N GLU A 80 -11.07 -9.40 3.44
CA GLU A 80 -10.89 -10.84 3.61
C GLU A 80 -11.82 -11.63 2.67
N ALA A 81 -13.11 -11.31 2.67
CA ALA A 81 -14.08 -11.94 1.76
C ALA A 81 -13.67 -11.81 0.29
N MET A 82 -13.26 -10.61 -0.14
CA MET A 82 -12.79 -10.37 -1.51
C MET A 82 -11.53 -11.16 -1.86
N ARG A 83 -10.62 -11.38 -0.90
CA ARG A 83 -9.41 -12.19 -1.15
C ARG A 83 -9.76 -13.65 -1.37
N ASP A 84 -10.71 -14.17 -0.61
CA ASP A 84 -11.12 -15.57 -0.74
C ASP A 84 -11.92 -15.80 -2.03
N GLU A 85 -12.79 -14.85 -2.40
CA GLU A 85 -13.46 -14.84 -3.71
C GLU A 85 -12.43 -14.82 -4.87
N MET A 86 -11.43 -13.93 -4.81
CA MET A 86 -10.37 -13.87 -5.82
C MET A 86 -9.55 -15.16 -5.92
N LYS A 87 -9.31 -15.87 -4.80
CA LYS A 87 -8.62 -17.17 -4.83
C LYS A 87 -9.49 -18.21 -5.52
N ALA A 88 -10.76 -18.31 -5.14
CA ALA A 88 -11.69 -19.26 -5.74
C ALA A 88 -11.86 -19.02 -7.25
N ASP A 89 -12.00 -17.76 -7.65
CA ASP A 89 -12.05 -17.37 -9.07
C ASP A 89 -10.78 -17.76 -9.82
N ARG A 90 -9.61 -17.58 -9.19
CA ARG A 90 -8.33 -17.95 -9.79
C ARG A 90 -8.19 -19.46 -9.94
N GLU A 91 -8.63 -20.24 -8.96
CA GLU A 91 -8.64 -21.70 -9.03
C GLU A 91 -9.57 -22.19 -10.14
N ARG A 92 -10.77 -21.62 -10.22
CA ARG A 92 -11.74 -21.92 -11.27
C ARG A 92 -11.23 -21.54 -12.66
N LEU A 93 -10.58 -20.39 -12.79
CA LEU A 93 -9.95 -20.00 -14.06
C LEU A 93 -8.85 -20.99 -14.45
N ASN A 94 -7.99 -21.38 -13.51
CA ASN A 94 -6.90 -22.32 -13.78
C ASN A 94 -7.38 -23.70 -14.25
N SER A 95 -8.55 -24.16 -13.79
CA SER A 95 -9.12 -25.44 -14.24
C SER A 95 -9.74 -25.39 -15.64
N ILE A 96 -10.10 -24.20 -16.13
CA ILE A 96 -10.64 -23.99 -17.48
C ILE A 96 -9.51 -23.88 -18.53
N LEU A 97 -8.38 -23.30 -18.15
CA LEU A 97 -7.28 -23.02 -19.07
C LEU A 97 -6.46 -24.27 -19.42
N THR A 98 -5.86 -24.28 -20.61
CA THR A 98 -4.78 -25.23 -20.94
C THR A 98 -3.48 -24.85 -20.25
N GLU A 99 -2.49 -25.75 -20.20
CA GLU A 99 -1.19 -25.46 -19.57
C GLU A 99 -0.48 -24.27 -20.24
N GLU A 100 -0.46 -24.23 -21.57
CA GLU A 100 0.14 -23.11 -22.32
C GLU A 100 -0.56 -21.77 -22.02
N GLN A 101 -1.89 -21.77 -21.90
CA GLN A 101 -2.66 -20.58 -21.52
C GLN A 101 -2.40 -20.15 -20.08
N ARG A 102 -2.20 -21.10 -19.14
CA ARG A 102 -1.82 -20.80 -17.76
C ARG A 102 -0.44 -20.13 -17.71
N GLU A 103 0.53 -20.62 -18.47
CA GLU A 103 1.86 -20.02 -18.53
C GLU A 103 1.82 -18.61 -19.12
N MET A 104 1.05 -18.39 -20.20
CA MET A 104 0.84 -17.05 -20.74
C MET A 104 0.20 -16.10 -19.71
N LEU A 105 -0.80 -16.58 -18.96
CA LEU A 105 -1.44 -15.80 -17.90
C LEU A 105 -0.47 -15.44 -16.78
N LYS A 106 0.39 -16.38 -16.36
CA LYS A 106 1.44 -16.12 -15.34
C LYS A 106 2.41 -15.02 -15.79
N GLN A 107 2.85 -15.06 -17.04
CA GLN A 107 3.72 -14.02 -17.62
C GLN A 107 3.04 -12.65 -17.61
N GLN A 108 1.78 -12.58 -18.06
CA GLN A 108 1.01 -11.33 -18.02
C GLN A 108 0.83 -10.78 -16.60
N GLN A 109 0.63 -11.65 -15.60
CA GLN A 109 0.53 -11.25 -14.20
C GLN A 109 1.87 -10.70 -13.68
N ALA A 110 2.98 -11.34 -14.02
CA ALA A 110 4.32 -10.87 -13.64
C ALA A 110 4.62 -9.49 -14.23
N ASP A 111 4.31 -9.28 -15.51
CA ASP A 111 4.47 -7.98 -16.18
C ASP A 111 3.63 -6.87 -15.54
N ARG A 112 2.38 -7.19 -15.20
CA ARG A 112 1.49 -6.25 -14.48
C ARG A 112 2.07 -5.90 -13.11
N ALA A 113 2.57 -6.90 -12.37
CA ALA A 113 3.18 -6.70 -11.06
C ALA A 113 4.46 -5.84 -11.15
N ALA A 114 5.32 -6.08 -12.15
CA ALA A 114 6.52 -5.29 -12.39
C ALA A 114 6.19 -3.83 -12.73
N LYS A 115 5.23 -3.59 -13.64
CA LYS A 115 4.76 -2.23 -13.98
C LYS A 115 4.18 -1.51 -12.76
N PHE A 116 3.45 -2.22 -11.92
CA PHE A 116 2.91 -1.66 -10.69
C PHE A 116 4.02 -1.28 -9.70
N LYS A 117 5.01 -2.14 -9.50
CA LYS A 117 6.18 -1.88 -8.64
C LYS A 117 6.96 -0.66 -9.13
N ALA A 118 7.28 -0.59 -10.43
CA ALA A 118 7.98 0.55 -11.02
C ALA A 118 7.22 1.88 -10.82
N ARG A 119 5.89 1.86 -10.93
CA ARG A 119 5.04 3.04 -10.64
C ARG A 119 5.10 3.44 -9.16
N GLN A 120 5.16 2.49 -8.23
CA GLN A 120 5.29 2.81 -6.81
C GLN A 120 6.65 3.41 -6.48
N GLU A 121 7.73 2.87 -7.06
CA GLU A 121 9.08 3.38 -6.90
C GLU A 121 9.19 4.82 -7.45
N GLY A 122 8.67 5.08 -8.65
CA GLY A 122 8.64 6.44 -9.22
C GLY A 122 7.83 7.45 -8.38
N ARG A 123 6.85 7.00 -7.59
CA ARG A 123 6.12 7.85 -6.62
C ARG A 123 6.92 8.11 -5.35
N LYS A 124 7.70 7.12 -4.89
CA LYS A 124 8.57 7.25 -3.72
C LYS A 124 9.72 8.23 -3.98
N ASP A 125 10.20 8.28 -5.22
CA ASP A 125 11.28 9.18 -5.65
C ASP A 125 10.81 10.63 -5.96
N GLY A 126 9.58 10.99 -5.63
CA GLY A 126 9.06 12.36 -5.83
C GLY A 126 8.82 12.81 -7.27
N ARG A 127 9.20 12.01 -8.28
CA ARG A 127 9.14 12.35 -9.72
C ARG A 127 7.73 12.58 -10.29
N PHE A 128 6.68 12.34 -9.53
CA PHE A 128 5.29 12.54 -9.96
C PHE A 128 4.63 13.82 -9.42
N ARG A 129 5.31 14.59 -8.55
CA ARG A 129 4.70 15.77 -7.93
C ARG A 129 4.73 17.02 -8.84
N ASP A 130 5.61 17.06 -9.83
CA ASP A 130 5.83 18.25 -10.68
C ASP A 130 5.13 18.26 -12.05
N GLY A 131 4.53 17.14 -12.48
CA GLY A 131 4.07 16.99 -13.87
C GLY A 131 2.63 17.44 -14.18
N LYS A 132 1.76 17.66 -13.19
CA LYS A 132 0.32 17.88 -13.43
C LYS A 132 -0.27 19.18 -12.89
N SER A 133 0.56 20.05 -12.31
CA SER A 133 0.11 21.37 -11.81
C SER A 133 0.32 22.52 -12.79
N ARG A 134 1.06 22.34 -13.90
CA ARG A 134 1.41 23.45 -14.80
C ARG A 134 0.53 23.63 -16.02
N ASN A 135 -0.42 22.73 -16.30
CA ASN A 135 -1.22 22.78 -17.53
C ASN A 135 -2.73 23.03 -17.30
N ARG A 136 -3.10 23.70 -16.20
CA ARG A 136 -4.48 24.14 -15.92
C ARG A 136 -4.62 25.66 -15.69
N MET A 137 -3.63 26.43 -16.13
CA MET A 137 -3.70 27.90 -16.23
C MET A 137 -3.18 28.32 -17.60
N LYS A 138 -4.01 28.12 -18.63
CA LYS A 138 -4.00 28.91 -19.86
C LYS A 138 -5.44 29.02 -20.32
#